data_AF-A0A7S3ISX5-F1
#
_entry.id   AF-A0A7S3ISX5-F1
#
_cell.length_a   1.000
_cell.length_b   1.000
_cell.length_c   1.000
_cell.angle_alpha   90.00
_cell.angle_beta   90.00
_cell.angle_gamma   90.00
#
_symmetry.space_group_name_H-M   'P 1'
#
loop_
_entity.id
_entity.type
_entity.pdbx_description
1 polymer ?
#
loop_
_entity_poly.entity_id
_entity_poly.type
_entity_poly.pdbx_seq_one_letter_code
_entity_poly.pdbx_strand_id
1 'polypeptide(L)'
;MYIIKHHQIVDQQTGQLIQEEDDTVEVEMQSDIYSLTFLKLYKEMNPLLHRELILKCVFTFTLQVTLIYLLIPEEAEITEGTIQLNLARLLCAIILHISILPEVRNSLHLLRFVKFNMNSFQNNQYASAGFIALMKLIGGISTELINIYVILVSDNIEDVVKDFIAFGFITEIDNLIIETLSVPDASESNTLIFSKTELEQSESELLSILLTKVKKKYSKSAKPLKYKAAALLELGMSMFGYFIYTMANIFYIVLYFYFMPFAVLFLVFRFGPTQISTLDMEERLNFIHRNATG
;
A
#
# COMPACT_ATOMS: atom_id res chain seq x y z
N MET A 1 -4.27 -33.82 26.19
CA MET A 1 -3.21 -32.91 26.65
C MET A 1 -2.00 -33.24 25.80
N TYR A 2 -1.79 -32.49 24.71
CA TYR A 2 -0.64 -32.70 23.82
C TYR A 2 0.50 -31.85 24.34
N ILE A 3 1.56 -32.50 24.83
CA ILE A 3 2.84 -31.88 25.10
C ILE A 3 3.55 -31.88 23.75
N ILE A 4 3.58 -30.73 23.08
CA ILE A 4 4.44 -30.51 21.92
C ILE A 4 5.84 -30.35 22.50
N LYS A 5 6.61 -31.44 22.55
CA LYS A 5 8.06 -31.38 22.74
C LYS A 5 8.65 -31.03 21.37
N HIS A 6 9.24 -29.84 21.26
CA HIS A 6 10.12 -29.44 20.15
C HIS A 6 11.03 -30.62 19.79
N HIS A 7 10.88 -31.15 18.58
CA HIS A 7 11.72 -32.21 18.06
C HIS A 7 13.09 -31.63 17.76
N GLN A 8 14.05 -31.84 18.65
CA GLN A 8 15.45 -31.59 18.31
C GLN A 8 15.88 -32.66 17.30
N ILE A 9 16.18 -32.23 16.07
CA ILE A 9 16.72 -33.10 15.03
C ILE A 9 18.22 -33.25 15.33
N VAL A 10 18.60 -34.41 15.84
CA VAL A 10 20.00 -34.77 16.07
C VAL A 10 20.49 -35.52 14.83
N ASP A 11 21.58 -35.08 14.24
CA ASP A 11 22.22 -35.78 13.13
C ASP A 11 22.67 -37.17 13.62
N GLN A 12 22.15 -38.21 12.97
CA GLN A 12 22.39 -39.60 13.36
C GLN A 12 23.85 -40.05 13.16
N GLN A 13 24.64 -39.36 12.33
CA GLN A 13 26.04 -39.74 12.07
C GLN A 13 27.01 -39.02 13.01
N THR A 14 26.73 -37.77 13.35
CA THR A 14 27.65 -36.94 14.15
C THR A 14 27.21 -36.78 15.60
N GLY A 15 25.95 -37.09 15.93
CA GLY A 15 25.36 -36.87 17.25
C GLY A 15 25.25 -35.38 17.63
N GLN A 16 25.54 -34.47 16.70
CA GLN A 16 25.41 -33.04 16.91
C GLN A 16 23.95 -32.62 16.71
N LEU A 17 23.49 -31.71 17.57
CA LEU A 17 22.24 -30.99 17.37
C LEU A 17 22.38 -30.21 16.06
N ILE A 18 21.60 -30.57 15.05
CA ILE A 18 21.42 -29.70 13.89
C ILE A 18 20.72 -28.48 14.47
N GLN A 19 21.39 -27.32 14.49
CA GLN A 19 20.67 -26.07 14.72
C GLN A 19 19.63 -26.02 13.60
N GLU A 20 18.35 -26.20 13.95
CA GLU A 20 17.28 -25.80 13.05
C GLU A 20 17.57 -24.35 12.72
N GLU A 21 17.97 -24.12 11.47
CA GLU A 21 18.07 -22.80 10.91
C GLU A 21 16.67 -22.21 11.09
N ASP A 22 16.51 -21.36 12.10
CA ASP A 22 15.22 -20.85 12.52
C ASP A 22 14.71 -20.05 11.33
N ASP A 23 13.84 -20.70 10.54
CA ASP A 23 13.41 -20.28 9.21
C ASP A 23 12.43 -19.11 9.43
N THR A 24 13.00 -18.02 9.92
CA THR A 24 12.34 -16.79 10.31
C THR A 24 12.72 -15.74 9.30
N VAL A 25 11.70 -15.12 8.71
CA VAL A 25 11.87 -13.99 7.82
C VAL A 25 11.68 -12.75 8.67
N GLU A 26 12.76 -12.04 8.93
CA GLU A 26 12.67 -10.71 9.50
C GLU A 26 12.11 -9.77 8.45
N VAL A 27 10.92 -9.24 8.71
CA VAL A 27 10.33 -8.18 7.88
C VAL A 27 10.62 -6.87 8.60
N GLU A 28 11.56 -6.13 8.03
CA GLU A 28 11.82 -4.75 8.42
C GLU A 28 10.64 -3.89 8.00
N MET A 29 9.92 -3.33 8.97
CA MET A 29 8.88 -2.36 8.69
C MET A 29 9.49 -0.97 8.57
N GLN A 30 8.91 -0.16 7.68
CA GLN A 30 9.28 1.25 7.58
C GLN A 30 8.95 1.98 8.89
N SER A 31 9.77 2.97 9.22
CA SER A 31 9.60 3.81 10.41
C SER A 31 8.59 4.93 10.15
N ASP A 32 7.35 4.58 9.80
CA ASP A 32 6.26 5.53 9.57
C ASP A 32 5.17 5.39 10.65
N ILE A 33 4.29 6.40 10.77
CA ILE A 33 3.24 6.40 11.79
C ILE A 33 2.26 5.22 11.68
N TYR A 34 1.96 4.73 10.48
CA TYR A 34 1.05 3.61 10.28
C TYR A 34 1.71 2.30 10.72
N SER A 35 2.96 2.07 10.33
CA SER A 35 3.77 0.90 10.71
C SER A 35 4.02 0.85 12.23
N LEU A 36 4.33 1.99 12.86
CA LEU A 36 4.45 2.06 14.32
C LEU A 36 3.12 1.75 15.01
N THR A 37 2.04 2.40 14.56
CA THR A 37 0.71 2.17 15.14
C THR A 37 0.31 0.71 15.02
N PHE A 38 0.57 0.10 13.87
CA PHE A 38 0.34 -1.32 13.63
C PHE A 38 1.13 -2.21 14.60
N LEU A 39 2.42 -1.93 14.79
CA LEU A 39 3.28 -2.68 15.71
C LEU A 39 2.79 -2.60 17.15
N LYS A 40 2.41 -1.40 17.60
CA LYS A 40 1.91 -1.17 18.95
C LYS A 40 0.55 -1.85 19.17
N LEU A 41 -0.36 -1.80 18.18
CA LEU A 41 -1.62 -2.58 18.19
C LEU A 41 -1.40 -4.09 18.30
N TYR A 42 -0.28 -4.59 17.76
CA TYR A 42 0.07 -6.00 17.82
C TYR A 42 0.71 -6.41 19.16
N LYS A 43 1.71 -5.64 19.65
CA LYS A 43 2.53 -6.02 20.81
C LYS A 43 1.95 -5.59 22.16
N GLU A 44 1.29 -4.43 22.23
CA GLU A 44 0.95 -3.79 23.51
C GLU A 44 -0.52 -3.95 23.90
N MET A 45 -0.80 -3.97 25.21
CA MET A 45 -2.16 -4.07 25.75
C MET A 45 -2.79 -2.72 26.10
N ASN A 46 -2.13 -1.58 25.85
CA ASN A 46 -2.58 -0.27 26.34
C ASN A 46 -3.64 0.37 25.42
N PRO A 47 -4.95 0.32 25.77
CA PRO A 47 -6.00 0.81 24.89
C PRO A 47 -6.00 2.34 24.74
N LEU A 48 -5.43 3.09 25.69
CA LEU A 48 -5.35 4.55 25.60
C LEU A 48 -4.33 4.96 24.54
N LEU A 49 -3.14 4.35 24.58
CA LEU A 49 -2.11 4.56 23.57
C LEU A 49 -2.63 4.21 22.17
N HIS A 50 -3.33 3.09 22.04
CA HIS A 50 -3.87 2.65 20.74
C HIS A 50 -4.85 3.66 20.15
N ARG A 51 -5.72 4.25 20.97
CA ARG A 51 -6.66 5.29 20.52
C ARG A 51 -5.94 6.55 20.07
N GLU A 52 -4.91 6.95 20.81
CA GLU A 52 -4.10 8.12 20.47
C GLU A 52 -3.36 7.91 19.14
N LEU A 53 -2.73 6.75 18.94
CA LEU A 53 -2.01 6.41 17.71
C LEU A 53 -2.93 6.28 16.50
N ILE A 54 -4.10 5.64 16.66
CA ILE A 54 -5.12 5.57 15.60
C ILE A 54 -5.60 6.97 15.23
N LEU A 55 -5.85 7.84 16.21
CA LEU A 55 -6.26 9.23 15.94
C LEU A 55 -5.19 9.98 15.15
N LYS A 56 -3.91 9.76 15.46
CA LYS A 56 -2.78 10.34 14.72
C LYS A 56 -2.74 9.83 13.28
N CYS A 57 -2.92 8.53 13.05
CA CYS A 57 -3.02 7.99 11.70
C CYS A 57 -4.20 8.61 10.90
N VAL A 58 -5.36 8.77 11.53
CA VAL A 58 -6.53 9.43 10.91
C VAL A 58 -6.23 10.89 10.59
N PHE A 59 -5.55 11.59 11.50
CA PHE A 59 -5.13 12.97 11.27
C PHE A 59 -4.14 13.07 10.10
N THR A 60 -3.10 12.22 10.07
CA THR A 60 -2.12 12.15 8.97
C THR A 60 -2.80 11.91 7.63
N PHE A 61 -3.69 10.91 7.56
CA PHE A 61 -4.44 10.62 6.34
C PHE A 61 -5.34 11.78 5.91
N THR A 62 -6.00 12.44 6.87
CA THR A 62 -6.84 13.61 6.59
C THR A 62 -6.01 14.77 6.05
N LEU A 63 -4.83 15.01 6.63
CA LEU A 63 -3.90 16.04 6.19
C LEU A 63 -3.38 15.72 4.78
N GLN A 64 -2.99 14.48 4.51
CA GLN A 64 -2.59 14.00 3.18
C GLN A 64 -3.70 14.24 2.14
N VAL A 65 -4.93 13.80 2.40
CA VAL A 65 -6.08 14.03 1.51
C VAL A 65 -6.37 15.52 1.31
N THR A 66 -6.24 16.33 2.36
CA THR A 66 -6.46 17.79 2.28
C THR A 66 -5.42 18.45 1.40
N LEU A 67 -4.14 18.12 1.53
CA LEU A 67 -3.09 18.68 0.68
C LEU A 67 -3.24 18.24 -0.78
N ILE A 68 -3.59 16.97 -1.01
CA ILE A 68 -3.90 16.48 -2.35
C ILE A 68 -5.05 17.28 -2.95
N TYR A 69 -6.13 17.51 -2.20
CA TYR A 69 -7.28 18.29 -2.65
C TYR A 69 -6.88 19.73 -3.02
N LEU A 70 -6.00 20.36 -2.25
CA LEU A 70 -5.51 21.71 -2.53
C LEU A 70 -4.63 21.82 -3.79
N LEU A 71 -4.07 20.71 -4.26
CA LEU A 71 -3.29 20.66 -5.50
C LEU A 71 -4.15 20.39 -6.75
N ILE A 72 -5.42 20.05 -6.59
CA ILE A 72 -6.31 19.78 -7.73
C ILE A 72 -6.79 21.13 -8.31
N PRO A 73 -6.51 21.43 -9.59
CA PRO A 73 -7.02 22.64 -10.24
C PRO A 73 -8.54 22.60 -10.43
N GLU A 74 -9.23 23.75 -10.24
CA GLU A 74 -10.70 23.83 -10.23
C GLU A 74 -11.34 23.60 -11.61
N GLU A 75 -10.72 24.08 -12.69
CA GLU A 75 -11.22 23.96 -14.06
C GLU A 75 -10.07 23.61 -14.99
N ALA A 76 -9.87 22.31 -15.22
CA ALA A 76 -8.71 21.79 -15.90
C ALA A 76 -9.08 20.78 -16.98
N GLU A 77 -8.73 21.10 -18.21
CA GLU A 77 -8.72 20.15 -19.31
C GLU A 77 -7.31 19.56 -19.44
N ILE A 78 -7.21 18.33 -19.93
CA ILE A 78 -5.90 17.71 -20.20
C ILE A 78 -5.27 18.46 -21.35
N THR A 79 -4.11 19.06 -21.11
CA THR A 79 -3.51 19.96 -22.08
C THR A 79 -2.48 19.27 -22.96
N GLU A 80 -2.44 19.72 -24.20
CA GLU A 80 -1.60 19.14 -25.24
C GLU A 80 -0.15 19.56 -25.02
N GLY A 81 0.68 18.60 -24.60
CA GLY A 81 2.08 18.89 -24.34
C GLY A 81 2.92 18.86 -25.60
N THR A 82 3.90 19.77 -25.66
CA THR A 82 5.07 19.59 -26.53
C THR A 82 5.81 18.30 -26.19
N ILE A 83 6.67 17.81 -27.09
CA ILE A 83 7.49 16.61 -26.82
C ILE A 83 8.30 16.78 -25.53
N GLN A 84 8.82 17.99 -25.29
CA GLN A 84 9.59 18.30 -24.08
C GLN A 84 8.71 18.24 -22.81
N LEU A 85 7.50 18.80 -22.87
CA LEU A 85 6.55 18.73 -21.75
C LEU A 85 6.12 17.29 -21.45
N ASN A 86 5.77 16.51 -22.47
CA ASN A 86 5.36 15.12 -22.28
C ASN A 86 6.50 14.25 -21.73
N LEU A 87 7.74 14.53 -22.14
CA LEU A 87 8.91 13.87 -21.56
C LEU A 87 9.09 14.23 -20.08
N ALA A 88 8.90 15.50 -19.71
CA ALA A 88 8.95 15.94 -18.31
C ALA A 88 7.85 15.27 -17.46
N ARG A 89 6.61 15.23 -17.96
CA ARG A 89 5.48 14.53 -17.33
C ARG A 89 5.79 13.04 -17.10
N LEU A 90 6.34 12.36 -18.11
CA LEU A 90 6.73 10.95 -18.01
C LEU A 90 7.81 10.72 -16.95
N LEU A 91 8.88 11.51 -16.95
CA LEU A 91 9.98 11.36 -16.00
C LEU A 91 9.51 11.61 -14.56
N CYS A 92 8.72 12.66 -14.33
CA CYS A 92 8.19 12.96 -13.01
C CYS A 92 7.28 11.83 -12.49
N ALA A 93 6.42 11.27 -13.34
CA ALA A 93 5.56 10.15 -12.95
C ALA A 93 6.36 8.88 -12.63
N ILE A 94 7.38 8.54 -13.45
CA ILE A 94 8.24 7.38 -13.17
C ILE A 94 8.98 7.55 -11.84
N ILE A 95 9.55 8.73 -11.60
CA ILE A 95 10.29 9.00 -10.37
C ILE A 95 9.35 8.89 -9.16
N LEU A 96 8.17 9.51 -9.22
CA LEU A 96 7.22 9.44 -8.12
C LEU A 96 6.73 8.00 -7.88
N HIS A 97 6.45 7.25 -8.95
CA HIS A 97 6.06 5.84 -8.84
C HIS A 97 7.12 5.01 -8.10
N ILE A 98 8.40 5.19 -8.45
CA ILE A 98 9.51 4.50 -7.79
C ILE A 98 9.59 4.89 -6.30
N SER A 99 9.37 6.16 -5.97
CA SER A 99 9.37 6.64 -4.58
C SER A 99 8.21 6.10 -3.75
N ILE A 100 7.01 5.93 -4.32
CA ILE A 100 5.81 5.42 -3.63
C ILE A 100 5.79 3.89 -3.55
N LEU A 101 6.50 3.20 -4.45
CA LEU A 101 6.54 1.73 -4.52
C LEU A 101 6.85 1.03 -3.16
N PRO A 102 7.87 1.44 -2.37
CA PRO A 102 8.11 0.83 -1.07
C PRO A 102 6.94 1.02 -0.09
N GLU A 103 6.26 2.17 -0.11
CA GLU A 103 5.10 2.46 0.74
C GLU A 103 3.92 1.53 0.43
N VAL A 104 3.61 1.35 -0.85
CA VAL A 104 2.55 0.45 -1.31
C VAL A 104 2.91 -1.00 -0.99
N ARG A 105 4.17 -1.40 -1.18
CA ARG A 105 4.63 -2.75 -0.81
C ARG A 105 4.50 -2.98 0.70
N ASN A 106 4.95 -2.04 1.53
CA ASN A 106 4.86 -2.14 2.99
C ASN A 106 3.40 -2.27 3.46
N SER A 107 2.49 -1.44 2.94
CA SER A 107 1.07 -1.54 3.28
C SER A 107 0.44 -2.90 2.89
N LEU A 108 0.85 -3.51 1.78
CA LEU A 108 0.46 -4.88 1.41
C LEU A 108 1.03 -5.92 2.37
N HIS A 109 2.27 -5.76 2.84
CA HIS A 109 2.85 -6.64 3.88
C HIS A 109 2.08 -6.54 5.20
N LEU A 110 1.68 -5.34 5.62
CA LEU A 110 0.84 -5.15 6.80
C LEU A 110 -0.52 -5.83 6.64
N LEU A 111 -1.21 -5.64 5.50
CA LEU A 111 -2.47 -6.33 5.20
C LEU A 111 -2.32 -7.85 5.18
N ARG A 112 -1.22 -8.34 4.60
CA ARG A 112 -0.85 -9.76 4.58
C ARG A 112 -0.70 -10.27 6.02
N PHE A 113 0.01 -9.55 6.88
CA PHE A 113 0.19 -9.93 8.28
C PHE A 113 -1.14 -10.03 9.02
N VAL A 114 -2.03 -9.04 8.87
CA VAL A 114 -3.36 -9.08 9.49
C VAL A 114 -4.13 -10.32 9.06
N LYS A 115 -4.09 -10.65 7.76
CA LYS A 115 -4.76 -11.84 7.21
C LYS A 115 -4.29 -13.13 7.89
N PHE A 116 -2.99 -13.30 8.09
CA PHE A 116 -2.42 -14.53 8.62
C PHE A 116 -2.42 -14.60 10.16
N ASN A 117 -2.36 -13.45 10.84
CA ASN A 117 -2.18 -13.35 12.29
C ASN A 117 -3.41 -12.82 13.04
N MET A 118 -4.63 -12.95 12.50
CA MET A 118 -5.85 -12.38 13.10
C MET A 118 -6.06 -12.72 14.59
N ASN A 119 -5.71 -13.94 15.01
CA ASN A 119 -5.91 -14.40 16.40
C ASN A 119 -4.78 -13.94 17.34
N SER A 120 -3.66 -13.48 16.80
CA SER A 120 -2.48 -13.04 17.55
C SER A 120 -2.64 -11.60 18.04
N PHE A 121 -3.56 -10.82 17.44
CA PHE A 121 -3.87 -9.48 17.89
C PHE A 121 -4.60 -9.49 19.23
N GLN A 122 -4.06 -8.74 20.18
CA GLN A 122 -4.66 -8.56 21.50
C GLN A 122 -5.98 -7.80 21.37
N ASN A 123 -6.93 -8.10 22.27
CA ASN A 123 -8.23 -7.42 22.34
C ASN A 123 -9.03 -7.38 21.02
N ASN A 124 -8.83 -8.35 20.12
CA ASN A 124 -9.55 -8.42 18.84
C ASN A 124 -9.32 -7.20 17.94
N GLN A 125 -8.15 -6.55 18.06
CA GLN A 125 -7.84 -5.30 17.36
C GLN A 125 -7.32 -5.48 15.92
N TYR A 126 -7.35 -6.71 15.39
CA TYR A 126 -6.97 -6.98 13.99
C TYR A 126 -7.75 -6.12 12.99
N ALA A 127 -9.00 -5.76 13.31
CA ALA A 127 -9.84 -4.93 12.45
C ALA A 127 -9.27 -3.50 12.35
N SER A 128 -8.86 -2.91 13.47
CA SER A 128 -8.20 -1.61 13.49
C SER A 128 -6.86 -1.65 12.78
N ALA A 129 -6.05 -2.69 13.02
CA ALA A 129 -4.76 -2.87 12.34
C ALA A 129 -4.93 -2.99 10.81
N GLY A 130 -5.94 -3.75 10.36
CA GLY A 130 -6.29 -3.86 8.94
C GLY A 130 -6.77 -2.54 8.34
N PHE A 131 -7.53 -1.74 9.10
CA PHE A 131 -7.95 -0.40 8.67
C PHE A 131 -6.76 0.56 8.51
N ILE A 132 -5.82 0.56 9.45
CA ILE A 132 -4.57 1.34 9.38
C ILE A 132 -3.75 0.95 8.15
N ALA A 133 -3.55 -0.35 7.91
CA ALA A 133 -2.84 -0.82 6.72
C ALA A 133 -3.54 -0.43 5.42
N LEU A 134 -4.88 -0.46 5.40
CA LEU A 134 -5.68 -0.02 4.26
C LEU A 134 -5.57 1.50 4.00
N MET A 135 -5.56 2.32 5.05
CA MET A 135 -5.35 3.77 4.91
C MET A 135 -4.00 4.07 4.27
N LYS A 136 -2.93 3.40 4.72
CA LYS A 136 -1.60 3.55 4.11
C LYS A 136 -1.61 3.18 2.63
N LEU A 137 -2.22 2.04 2.29
CA LEU A 137 -2.34 1.58 0.89
C LEU A 137 -3.12 2.58 0.02
N ILE A 138 -4.30 3.00 0.47
CA ILE A 138 -5.16 3.94 -0.26
C ILE A 138 -4.46 5.29 -0.41
N GLY A 139 -3.79 5.76 0.64
CA GLY A 139 -3.02 7.00 0.63
C GLY A 139 -1.90 6.96 -0.42
N GLY A 140 -1.10 5.91 -0.46
CA GLY A 140 -0.03 5.76 -1.46
C GLY A 140 -0.57 5.74 -2.90
N ILE A 141 -1.57 4.90 -3.17
CA ILE A 141 -2.15 4.76 -4.51
C ILE A 141 -2.86 6.05 -4.96
N SER A 142 -3.62 6.71 -4.07
CA SER A 142 -4.36 7.92 -4.44
C SER A 142 -3.43 9.10 -4.73
N THR A 143 -2.35 9.28 -3.94
CA THR A 143 -1.33 10.30 -4.20
C THR A 143 -0.74 10.15 -5.60
N GLU A 144 -0.40 8.93 -6.01
CA GLU A 144 0.17 8.69 -7.34
C GLU A 144 -0.84 8.94 -8.47
N LEU A 145 -2.06 8.42 -8.34
CA LEU A 145 -3.11 8.62 -9.35
C LEU A 145 -3.43 10.10 -9.55
N ILE A 146 -3.51 10.85 -8.46
CA ILE A 146 -3.84 12.27 -8.51
C ILE A 146 -2.63 13.08 -9.00
N ASN A 147 -1.40 12.71 -8.63
CA ASN A 147 -0.21 13.31 -9.23
C ASN A 147 -0.20 13.14 -10.75
N ILE A 148 -0.46 11.92 -11.26
CA ILE A 148 -0.56 11.65 -12.69
C ILE A 148 -1.62 12.56 -13.33
N TYR A 149 -2.77 12.74 -12.69
CA TYR A 149 -3.81 13.64 -13.18
C TYR A 149 -3.34 15.09 -13.22
N VAL A 150 -2.76 15.61 -12.13
CA VAL A 150 -2.32 17.01 -12.03
C VAL A 150 -1.24 17.32 -13.07
N ILE A 151 -0.21 16.49 -13.21
CA ILE A 151 0.87 16.75 -14.19
C ILE A 151 0.37 16.71 -15.65
N LEU A 152 -0.71 15.98 -15.94
CA LEU A 152 -1.32 15.92 -17.27
C LEU A 152 -2.08 17.20 -17.62
N VAL A 153 -2.53 17.94 -16.60
CA VAL A 153 -3.19 19.23 -16.76
C VAL A 153 -2.18 20.37 -16.89
N SER A 154 -1.00 20.26 -16.27
CA SER A 154 -0.03 21.37 -16.22
C SER A 154 0.54 21.73 -17.60
N ASP A 155 0.41 22.99 -18.02
CA ASP A 155 0.84 23.49 -19.35
C ASP A 155 2.34 23.76 -19.50
N ASN A 156 3.02 23.99 -18.38
CA ASN A 156 4.42 24.34 -18.37
C ASN A 156 5.25 23.27 -17.66
N ILE A 157 6.49 23.12 -18.11
CA ILE A 157 7.45 22.20 -17.47
C ILE A 157 7.70 22.63 -16.02
N GLU A 158 7.73 23.94 -15.75
CA GLU A 158 7.90 24.50 -14.41
C GLU A 158 6.78 24.05 -13.46
N ASP A 159 5.53 24.08 -13.93
CA ASP A 159 4.37 23.64 -13.15
C ASP A 159 4.42 22.13 -12.90
N VAL A 160 4.73 21.32 -13.93
CA VAL A 160 4.91 19.87 -13.78
C VAL A 160 5.95 19.53 -12.70
N VAL A 161 7.09 20.21 -12.69
CA VAL A 161 8.15 19.97 -11.70
C VAL A 161 7.73 20.44 -10.30
N LYS A 162 7.06 21.60 -10.21
CA LYS A 162 6.54 22.13 -8.94
C LYS A 162 5.53 21.18 -8.31
N ASP A 163 4.57 20.68 -9.10
CA ASP A 163 3.53 19.76 -8.64
C ASP A 163 4.15 18.42 -8.23
N PHE A 164 5.09 17.89 -9.02
CA PHE A 164 5.85 16.69 -8.67
C PHE A 164 6.56 16.82 -7.32
N ILE A 165 7.25 17.94 -7.07
CA ILE A 165 7.91 18.19 -5.79
C ILE A 165 6.90 18.25 -4.65
N ALA A 166 5.76 18.90 -4.86
CA ALA A 166 4.69 18.97 -3.88
C ALA A 166 4.14 17.58 -3.52
N PHE A 167 3.89 16.73 -4.51
CA PHE A 167 3.48 15.34 -4.28
C PHE A 167 4.57 14.51 -3.60
N GLY A 168 5.85 14.72 -3.93
CA GLY A 168 6.97 14.10 -3.22
C GLY A 168 6.94 14.42 -1.72
N PHE A 169 6.75 15.68 -1.34
CA PHE A 169 6.58 16.05 0.06
C PHE A 169 5.34 15.41 0.70
N ILE A 170 4.22 15.34 -0.02
CA ILE A 170 2.98 14.69 0.49
C ILE A 170 3.22 13.22 0.80
N THR A 171 4.02 12.51 0.01
CA THR A 171 4.34 11.09 0.25
C THR A 171 5.17 10.85 1.51
N GLU A 172 5.87 11.87 2.03
CA GLU A 172 6.74 11.75 3.22
C GLU A 172 6.07 12.24 4.51
N ILE A 173 4.83 12.73 4.46
CA ILE A 173 4.15 13.31 5.63
C ILE A 173 3.98 12.31 6.77
N ASP A 174 3.74 11.04 6.46
CA ASP A 174 3.59 10.00 7.47
C ASP A 174 4.89 9.77 8.26
N ASN A 175 6.04 9.89 7.59
CA ASN A 175 7.37 9.90 8.21
C ASN A 175 7.61 11.19 9.03
N LEU A 176 7.23 12.35 8.51
CA LEU A 176 7.38 13.60 9.25
C LEU A 176 6.54 13.62 10.54
N ILE A 177 5.32 13.08 10.50
CA ILE A 177 4.47 13.02 11.69
C ILE A 177 5.12 12.16 12.77
N ILE A 178 5.73 11.02 12.42
CA ILE A 178 6.38 10.19 13.45
C ILE A 178 7.55 10.91 14.13
N GLU A 179 8.34 11.69 13.40
CA GLU A 179 9.45 12.48 13.96
C GLU A 179 8.96 13.55 14.95
N THR A 180 7.79 14.13 14.70
CA THR A 180 7.19 15.09 15.65
C THR A 180 6.63 14.44 16.91
N LEU A 181 6.37 13.13 16.87
CA LEU A 181 5.94 12.39 18.03
C LEU A 181 7.16 12.07 18.87
N SER A 182 7.35 12.83 19.95
CA SER A 182 8.32 12.54 21.01
C SER A 182 7.90 11.30 21.82
N VAL A 183 7.69 10.16 21.16
CA VAL A 183 7.48 8.87 21.81
C VAL A 183 8.86 8.41 22.27
N PRO A 184 9.12 8.36 23.60
CA PRO A 184 10.44 7.99 24.13
C PRO A 184 10.91 6.60 23.65
N ASP A 185 9.97 5.77 23.20
CA ASP A 185 10.17 4.38 22.80
C ASP A 185 10.22 4.17 21.26
N ALA A 186 10.32 5.23 20.45
CA ALA A 186 10.44 5.11 19.00
C ALA A 186 11.74 4.40 18.53
N SER A 187 12.65 4.10 19.45
CA SER A 187 13.89 3.35 19.22
C SER A 187 13.75 1.84 19.42
N GLU A 188 12.59 1.32 19.88
CA GLU A 188 12.35 -0.12 19.91
C GLU A 188 12.36 -0.68 18.48
N SER A 189 13.09 -1.77 18.26
CA SER A 189 13.31 -2.36 16.92
C SER A 189 11.99 -2.55 16.16
N ASN A 190 11.87 -1.91 14.99
CA ASN A 190 10.73 -2.01 14.07
C ASN A 190 10.63 -3.36 13.33
N THR A 191 11.38 -4.37 13.77
CA THR A 191 11.42 -5.68 13.16
C THR A 191 10.24 -6.53 13.61
N LEU A 192 9.44 -7.00 12.66
CA LEU A 192 8.52 -8.11 12.86
C LEU A 192 9.21 -9.39 12.42
N ILE A 193 9.34 -10.35 13.32
CA ILE A 193 9.87 -11.67 13.01
C ILE A 193 8.70 -12.54 12.56
N PHE A 194 8.72 -12.99 11.30
CA PHE A 194 7.76 -13.94 10.75
C PHE A 194 8.37 -15.33 10.74
N SER A 195 7.60 -16.36 11.06
CA SER A 195 8.01 -17.72 10.68
C SER A 195 7.72 -17.94 9.19
N LYS A 196 8.73 -18.31 8.41
CA LYS A 196 8.65 -18.58 6.96
C LYS A 196 7.63 -19.68 6.64
N THR A 197 7.49 -20.65 7.56
CA THR A 197 6.51 -21.74 7.49
C THR A 197 5.07 -21.21 7.40
N GLU A 198 4.77 -20.06 8.01
CA GLU A 198 3.45 -19.42 7.95
C GLU A 198 3.19 -18.67 6.63
N LEU A 199 4.23 -18.33 5.86
CA LEU A 199 4.14 -17.55 4.63
C LEU A 199 3.85 -18.40 3.39
N GLU A 200 4.37 -19.63 3.31
CA GLU A 200 4.30 -20.48 2.11
C GLU A 200 3.21 -21.58 2.17
N GLN A 201 2.86 -22.12 3.33
CA GLN A 201 1.84 -23.19 3.46
C GLN A 201 0.38 -22.69 3.46
N SER A 202 0.18 -21.36 3.42
CA SER A 202 -0.96 -20.77 4.11
C SER A 202 -2.26 -20.71 3.31
N GLU A 203 -2.26 -20.60 1.98
CA GLU A 203 -3.54 -20.27 1.30
C GLU A 203 -4.54 -21.43 1.23
N SER A 204 -4.12 -22.63 0.84
CA SER A 204 -5.01 -23.81 0.82
C SER A 204 -5.28 -24.36 2.22
N GLU A 205 -4.28 -24.29 3.10
CA GLU A 205 -4.40 -24.82 4.46
C GLU A 205 -5.24 -23.89 5.35
N LEU A 206 -5.12 -22.57 5.23
CA LEU A 206 -5.98 -21.62 5.95
C LEU A 206 -7.45 -21.83 5.66
N LEU A 207 -7.82 -22.01 4.40
CA LEU A 207 -9.23 -22.18 4.03
C LEU A 207 -9.79 -23.44 4.70
N SER A 208 -9.00 -24.51 4.73
CA SER A 208 -9.34 -25.74 5.44
C SER A 208 -9.39 -25.56 6.97
N ILE A 209 -8.47 -24.79 7.55
CA ILE A 209 -8.41 -24.48 8.99
C ILE A 209 -9.59 -23.59 9.39
N LEU A 210 -9.95 -22.59 8.59
CA LEU A 210 -11.10 -21.73 8.80
C LEU A 210 -12.40 -22.55 8.73
N LEU A 211 -12.57 -23.37 7.70
CA LEU A 211 -13.72 -24.26 7.57
C LEU A 211 -13.83 -25.24 8.74
N THR A 212 -12.72 -25.85 9.17
CA THR A 212 -12.72 -26.78 10.31
C THR A 212 -12.96 -26.07 11.64
N LYS A 213 -12.40 -24.87 11.87
CA LYS A 213 -12.71 -24.04 13.05
C LYS A 213 -14.17 -23.65 13.10
N VAL A 214 -14.75 -23.20 11.98
CA VAL A 214 -16.18 -22.88 11.87
C VAL A 214 -17.03 -24.11 12.15
N LYS A 215 -16.74 -25.24 11.51
CA LYS A 215 -17.46 -26.51 11.71
C LYS A 215 -17.38 -26.99 13.16
N LYS A 216 -16.22 -26.87 13.81
CA LYS A 216 -16.02 -27.26 15.21
C LYS A 216 -16.73 -26.31 16.19
N LYS A 217 -16.73 -24.99 15.92
CA LYS A 217 -17.47 -23.98 16.71
C LYS A 217 -18.99 -24.18 16.58
N TYR A 218 -19.48 -24.55 15.39
CA TYR A 218 -20.89 -24.85 15.13
C TYR A 218 -21.34 -26.18 15.74
N SER A 219 -20.52 -27.23 15.65
CA SER A 219 -20.92 -28.58 16.11
C SER A 219 -21.06 -28.70 17.63
N LYS A 220 -20.43 -27.83 18.43
CA LYS A 220 -20.43 -27.92 19.91
C LYS A 220 -21.32 -26.89 20.62
N SER A 221 -21.98 -25.97 19.91
CA SER A 221 -22.78 -24.91 20.55
C SER A 221 -24.28 -25.10 20.33
N ALA A 222 -24.94 -25.78 21.26
CA ALA A 222 -26.38 -25.61 21.54
C ALA A 222 -26.64 -24.29 22.30
N LYS A 223 -25.97 -23.20 21.88
CA LYS A 223 -25.99 -21.89 22.54
C LYS A 223 -27.01 -20.94 21.89
N PRO A 224 -27.53 -19.95 22.65
CA PRO A 224 -28.60 -19.06 22.20
C PRO A 224 -28.23 -18.23 20.96
N LEU A 225 -29.26 -17.81 20.20
CA LEU A 225 -29.21 -17.15 18.89
C LEU A 225 -28.18 -16.01 18.77
N LYS A 226 -27.93 -15.26 19.86
CA LYS A 226 -26.98 -14.14 19.90
C LYS A 226 -25.53 -14.55 19.58
N TYR A 227 -25.10 -15.74 19.99
CA TYR A 227 -23.73 -16.22 19.72
C TYR A 227 -23.53 -16.59 18.25
N LYS A 228 -24.59 -16.98 17.54
CA LYS A 228 -24.53 -17.30 16.10
C LYS A 228 -24.31 -16.05 15.27
N ALA A 229 -24.98 -14.95 15.61
CA ALA A 229 -24.85 -13.67 14.89
C ALA A 229 -23.43 -13.10 15.01
N ALA A 230 -22.85 -13.08 16.22
CA ALA A 230 -21.48 -12.61 16.44
C ALA A 230 -20.45 -13.46 15.67
N ALA A 231 -20.57 -14.79 15.70
CA ALA A 231 -19.67 -15.67 14.96
C ALA A 231 -19.80 -15.52 13.43
N LEU A 232 -21.00 -15.25 12.93
CA LEU A 232 -21.23 -14.97 11.51
C LEU A 232 -20.60 -13.63 11.10
N LEU A 233 -20.69 -12.61 11.95
CA LEU A 233 -20.08 -11.31 11.72
C LEU A 233 -18.55 -11.39 11.74
N GLU A 234 -17.97 -12.10 12.71
CA GLU A 234 -16.51 -12.38 12.76
C GLU A 234 -16.05 -13.07 11.46
N LEU A 235 -16.78 -14.09 11.02
CA LEU A 235 -16.46 -14.81 9.77
C LEU A 235 -16.59 -13.88 8.56
N GLY A 236 -17.65 -13.06 8.51
CA GLY A 236 -17.87 -12.08 7.44
C GLY A 236 -16.74 -11.07 7.35
N MET A 237 -16.31 -10.51 8.48
CA MET A 237 -15.18 -9.56 8.53
C MET A 237 -13.86 -10.21 8.11
N SER A 238 -13.61 -11.45 8.53
CA SER A 238 -12.41 -12.21 8.13
C SER A 238 -12.40 -12.48 6.62
N MET A 239 -13.53 -12.91 6.05
CA MET A 239 -13.68 -13.12 4.60
C MET A 239 -13.55 -11.81 3.82
N PHE A 240 -14.09 -10.71 4.34
CA PHE A 240 -13.96 -9.39 3.74
C PHE A 240 -12.51 -8.89 3.72
N GLY A 241 -11.78 -9.04 4.82
CA GLY A 241 -10.35 -8.74 4.87
C GLY A 241 -9.54 -9.59 3.88
N TYR A 242 -9.84 -10.88 3.77
CA TYR A 242 -9.23 -11.77 2.76
C TYR A 242 -9.50 -11.27 1.34
N PHE A 243 -10.75 -10.89 1.05
CA PHE A 243 -11.14 -10.36 -0.24
C PHE A 243 -10.40 -9.06 -0.57
N ILE A 244 -10.36 -8.09 0.36
CA ILE A 244 -9.64 -6.82 0.18
C ILE A 244 -8.16 -7.08 -0.13
N TYR A 245 -7.48 -7.88 0.70
CA TYR A 245 -6.06 -8.18 0.48
C TYR A 245 -5.83 -8.83 -0.88
N THR A 246 -6.66 -9.80 -1.25
CA THR A 246 -6.53 -10.52 -2.53
C THR A 246 -6.71 -9.57 -3.71
N MET A 247 -7.73 -8.70 -3.67
CA MET A 247 -7.96 -7.69 -4.70
C MET A 247 -6.80 -6.69 -4.78
N ALA A 248 -6.33 -6.18 -3.63
CA ALA A 248 -5.21 -5.25 -3.56
C ALA A 248 -3.92 -5.86 -4.11
N ASN A 249 -3.65 -7.13 -3.77
CA ASN A 249 -2.46 -7.84 -4.22
C ASN A 249 -2.52 -8.15 -5.73
N ILE A 250 -3.68 -8.56 -6.26
CA ILE A 250 -3.87 -8.75 -7.71
C ILE A 250 -3.71 -7.42 -8.44
N PHE A 251 -4.35 -6.35 -7.95
CA PHE A 251 -4.21 -5.00 -8.49
C PHE A 251 -2.74 -4.58 -8.50
N TYR A 252 -2.02 -4.82 -7.40
CA TYR A 252 -0.60 -4.49 -7.28
C TYR A 252 0.25 -5.22 -8.33
N ILE A 253 0.13 -6.54 -8.40
CA ILE A 253 0.94 -7.39 -9.28
C ILE A 253 0.60 -7.15 -10.75
N VAL A 254 -0.68 -7.10 -11.10
CA VAL A 254 -1.12 -7.06 -12.50
C VAL A 254 -1.08 -5.65 -13.05
N LEU A 255 -1.59 -4.66 -12.31
CA LEU A 255 -1.79 -3.31 -12.83
C LEU A 255 -0.72 -2.34 -12.29
N TYR A 256 -0.62 -2.23 -10.97
CA TYR A 256 0.15 -1.15 -10.35
C TYR A 256 1.63 -1.20 -10.70
N PHE A 257 2.27 -2.36 -10.50
CA PHE A 257 3.72 -2.52 -10.64
C PHE A 257 4.21 -2.32 -12.09
N TYR A 258 3.43 -2.76 -13.08
CA TYR A 258 3.87 -2.74 -14.49
C TYR A 258 3.29 -1.58 -15.30
N PHE A 259 2.04 -1.19 -15.07
CA PHE A 259 1.33 -0.28 -15.98
C PHE A 259 1.28 1.18 -15.49
N MET A 260 1.33 1.41 -14.17
CA MET A 260 1.23 2.78 -13.62
C MET A 260 2.28 3.76 -14.15
N PRO A 261 3.59 3.43 -14.22
CA PRO A 261 4.57 4.38 -14.75
C PRO A 261 4.33 4.76 -16.22
N PHE A 262 3.62 3.91 -16.98
CA PHE A 262 3.27 4.16 -18.38
C PHE A 262 1.86 4.73 -18.56
N ALA A 263 1.06 4.85 -17.49
CA ALA A 263 -0.29 5.38 -17.57
C ALA A 263 -0.31 6.81 -18.14
N VAL A 264 0.72 7.62 -17.83
CA VAL A 264 0.92 8.95 -18.42
C VAL A 264 0.98 8.89 -19.94
N LEU A 265 1.78 7.99 -20.52
CA LEU A 265 1.88 7.85 -21.97
C LEU A 265 0.52 7.49 -22.57
N PHE A 266 -0.16 6.51 -21.98
CA PHE A 266 -1.47 6.08 -22.47
C PHE A 266 -2.49 7.24 -22.44
N LEU A 267 -2.51 8.02 -21.36
CA LEU A 267 -3.41 9.17 -21.22
C LEU A 267 -3.05 10.30 -22.20
N VAL A 268 -1.77 10.64 -22.35
CA VAL A 268 -1.32 11.62 -23.35
C VAL A 268 -1.67 11.17 -24.78
N PHE A 269 -1.51 9.90 -25.13
CA PHE A 269 -1.89 9.41 -26.46
C PHE A 269 -3.40 9.36 -26.67
N ARG A 270 -4.18 9.07 -25.62
CA ARG A 270 -5.64 8.92 -25.71
C ARG A 270 -6.36 10.26 -25.79
N PHE A 271 -5.86 11.26 -25.07
CA PHE A 271 -6.46 12.60 -24.96
C PHE A 271 -5.70 13.66 -25.76
N GLY A 272 -4.48 13.37 -26.19
CA GLY A 272 -3.74 14.21 -27.11
C GLY A 272 -4.44 14.28 -28.47
N PRO A 273 -4.42 15.43 -29.13
CA PRO A 273 -5.34 15.82 -30.20
C PRO A 273 -5.39 14.98 -31.45
N THR A 274 -4.58 13.98 -31.76
CA THR A 274 -4.37 13.50 -33.16
C THR A 274 -3.98 14.59 -34.20
N GLN A 275 -4.14 15.89 -33.95
CA GLN A 275 -3.93 17.00 -34.90
C GLN A 275 -2.47 17.46 -35.02
N ILE A 276 -1.49 16.60 -34.74
CA ILE A 276 -0.09 16.90 -35.05
C ILE A 276 0.14 17.12 -36.57
N SER A 277 -0.85 16.91 -37.46
CA SER A 277 -0.53 16.43 -38.81
C SER A 277 -1.20 17.10 -40.01
N THR A 278 -1.63 18.37 -39.94
CA THR A 278 -1.86 19.12 -41.20
C THR A 278 -1.32 20.54 -41.16
N LEU A 279 -1.72 21.36 -40.18
CA LEU A 279 -1.46 22.80 -40.20
C LEU A 279 0.03 23.19 -40.04
N ASP A 280 0.78 22.58 -39.12
CA ASP A 280 2.22 22.87 -38.95
C ASP A 280 3.07 22.29 -40.10
N MET A 281 2.68 21.14 -40.66
CA MET A 281 3.34 20.62 -41.87
C MET A 281 3.05 21.51 -43.08
N GLU A 282 1.84 22.06 -43.21
CA GLU A 282 1.45 22.97 -44.28
C GLU A 282 2.13 24.34 -44.13
N GLU A 283 2.27 24.89 -42.92
CA GLU A 283 3.06 26.10 -42.68
C GLU A 283 4.55 25.89 -42.98
N ARG A 284 5.14 24.76 -42.56
CA ARG A 284 6.52 24.42 -42.89
C ARG A 284 6.71 24.22 -44.41
N LEU A 285 5.78 23.55 -45.09
CA LEU A 285 5.80 23.42 -46.56
C LEU A 285 5.69 24.78 -47.24
N ASN A 286 4.79 25.65 -46.79
CA ASN A 286 4.62 26.99 -47.32
C ASN A 286 5.85 27.87 -47.09
N PHE A 287 6.51 27.74 -45.94
CA PHE A 287 7.77 28.43 -45.66
C PHE A 287 8.91 27.96 -46.58
N ILE A 288 9.05 26.65 -46.76
CA ILE A 288 10.02 26.08 -47.71
C ILE A 288 9.72 26.56 -49.13
N HIS A 289 8.45 26.57 -49.53
CA HIS A 289 8.06 26.96 -50.88
C HIS A 289 8.33 28.44 -51.17
N ARG A 290 8.09 29.35 -50.19
CA ARG A 290 8.42 30.78 -50.33
C ARG A 290 9.91 31.03 -50.48
N ASN A 291 10.76 30.28 -49.76
CA ASN A 291 12.21 30.44 -49.83
C ASN A 291 12.83 29.82 -51.09
N ALA A 292 12.15 28.88 -51.75
CA ALA A 292 12.62 28.26 -52.98
C ALA A 292 12.32 29.07 -54.25
N THR A 293 11.36 30.01 -54.20
CA THR A 293 10.90 30.78 -55.37
C THR A 293 11.38 32.23 -55.42
N GLY A 294 12.14 32.68 -54.42
CA GLY A 294 12.77 34.01 -54.37
C GLY A 294 14.26 33.92 -54.62
#